data_AF-A0A2K4XBA4-F1
#
_entry.id   AF-A0A2K4XBA4-F1
#
_cell.length_a   1.000
_cell.length_b   1.000
_cell.length_c   1.000
_cell.angle_alpha   90.00
_cell.angle_beta   90.00
_cell.angle_gamma   90.00
#
_symmetry.space_group_name_H-M   'P 1'
#
loop_
_entity.id
_entity.type
_entity.pdbx_description
1 polymer ?
#
loop_
_entity_poly.entity_id
_entity_poly.type
_entity_poly.pdbx_seq_one_letter_code
_entity_poly.pdbx_strand_id
1 'polypeptide(L)'
;MISSYLTQAQLSVDQNLISAELEKLELYLASSPNTKVCWEYQIPELGEGGACSLFGYLQDEPFKLTDYIENNSQTEQKLAQLQAIVNYIEQQTKVDWYGIYQATITNEGKQLLKLAYHGAPSRPLFPLTEAFAAGSNNVQVALSRKGRIINNVENYLSQGGEYYTCDPKVKSETCLPLFNSQNECVGIVDAEAFSNDFFDEKTLAILIACCIKIPHFLV
;
A
#
# COMPACT_ATOMS: atom_id res chain seq x y z
N MET A 1 11.58 11.44 13.46
CA MET A 1 10.55 10.80 12.60
C MET A 1 11.08 9.48 12.02
N ILE A 2 12.14 9.49 11.21
CA ILE A 2 12.73 8.27 10.59
C ILE A 2 13.07 7.17 11.61
N SER A 3 13.89 7.46 12.63
CA SER A 3 14.25 6.45 13.66
C SER A 3 13.03 5.84 14.38
N SER A 4 12.02 6.66 14.68
CA SER A 4 10.77 6.20 15.29
C SER A 4 10.00 5.26 14.36
N TYR A 5 9.90 5.62 13.08
CA TYR A 5 9.25 4.80 12.06
C TYR A 5 9.95 3.45 11.93
N LEU A 6 11.28 3.43 11.76
CA LEU A 6 12.07 2.20 11.63
C LEU A 6 11.92 1.28 12.84
N THR A 7 11.94 1.85 14.04
CA THR A 7 11.77 1.10 15.30
C THR A 7 10.40 0.43 15.37
N GLN A 8 9.33 1.15 15.04
CA GLN A 8 7.97 0.63 15.10
C GLN A 8 7.71 -0.41 14.01
N ALA A 9 8.12 -0.11 12.78
CA ALA A 9 7.98 -1.01 11.64
C ALA A 9 8.94 -2.22 11.71
N GLN A 10 9.89 -2.25 12.65
CA GLN A 10 10.93 -3.28 12.76
C GLN A 10 11.78 -3.43 11.49
N LEU A 11 12.17 -2.31 10.90
CA LEU A 11 12.97 -2.25 9.68
C LEU A 11 14.39 -1.78 9.96
N SER A 12 15.34 -2.25 9.16
CA SER A 12 16.74 -1.83 9.20
C SER A 12 17.15 -1.34 7.81
N VAL A 13 17.11 -0.01 7.63
CA VAL A 13 17.47 0.71 6.40
C VAL A 13 18.24 1.96 6.81
N ASP A 14 19.27 2.36 6.04
CA ASP A 14 20.04 3.56 6.33
C ASP A 14 19.17 4.82 6.41
N GLN A 15 19.23 5.51 7.56
CA GLN A 15 18.48 6.73 7.82
C GLN A 15 18.91 7.88 6.91
N ASN A 16 20.17 7.91 6.46
CA ASN A 16 20.66 8.94 5.55
C ASN A 16 20.03 8.79 4.16
N LEU A 17 19.88 7.55 3.69
CA LEU A 17 19.18 7.27 2.43
C LEU A 17 17.71 7.71 2.53
N ILE A 18 17.02 7.34 3.61
CA ILE A 18 15.63 7.76 3.83
C ILE A 18 15.50 9.28 3.88
N SER A 19 16.43 9.97 4.56
CA SER A 19 16.42 11.43 4.65
C SER A 19 16.58 12.08 3.26
N ALA A 20 17.50 11.54 2.44
CA ALA A 20 17.70 12.05 1.08
C ALA A 20 16.48 11.80 0.17
N GLU A 21 15.82 10.65 0.30
CA GLU A 21 14.60 10.35 -0.47
C GLU A 21 13.40 11.18 0.01
N LEU A 22 13.31 11.51 1.30
CA LEU A 22 12.31 12.45 1.82
C LEU A 22 12.45 13.84 1.18
N GLU A 23 13.66 14.37 1.10
CA GLU A 23 13.90 15.68 0.46
C GLU A 23 13.47 15.67 -1.02
N LYS A 24 13.82 14.61 -1.76
CA LYS A 24 13.41 14.46 -3.16
C LYS A 24 11.90 14.35 -3.32
N LEU A 25 11.24 13.58 -2.46
CA LEU A 25 9.79 13.44 -2.45
C LEU A 25 9.11 14.79 -2.19
N GLU A 26 9.60 15.55 -1.22
CA GLU A 26 9.02 16.86 -0.90
C GLU A 26 9.15 17.86 -2.05
N LEU A 27 10.31 17.88 -2.72
CA LEU A 27 10.50 18.67 -3.94
C LEU A 27 9.58 18.23 -5.08
N TYR A 28 9.39 16.92 -5.25
CA TYR A 28 8.48 16.37 -6.25
C TYR A 28 7.03 16.79 -5.98
N LEU A 29 6.55 16.62 -4.75
CA LEU A 29 5.17 16.97 -4.37
C LEU A 29 4.91 18.47 -4.48
N ALA A 30 5.88 19.31 -4.14
CA ALA A 30 5.78 20.77 -4.29
C ALA A 30 5.71 21.22 -5.77
N SER A 31 6.26 20.42 -6.69
CA SER A 31 6.35 20.74 -8.12
C SER A 31 5.37 19.97 -9.00
N SER A 32 4.48 19.16 -8.41
CA SER A 32 3.51 18.32 -9.13
C SER A 32 2.08 18.87 -9.08
N PRO A 33 1.76 19.97 -9.80
CA PRO A 33 0.39 20.46 -9.86
C PRO A 33 -0.50 19.52 -10.68
N ASN A 34 -1.75 19.36 -10.25
CA ASN A 34 -2.85 18.73 -11.00
C ASN A 34 -2.72 17.22 -11.28
N THR A 35 -2.35 16.43 -10.27
CA THR A 35 -2.55 14.98 -10.37
C THR A 35 -4.05 14.66 -10.36
N LYS A 36 -4.53 13.97 -11.41
CA LYS A 36 -5.93 13.57 -11.52
C LYS A 36 -6.26 12.47 -10.51
N VAL A 37 -7.33 12.66 -9.74
CA VAL A 37 -7.86 11.65 -8.82
C VAL A 37 -8.64 10.58 -9.59
N CYS A 38 -8.42 9.32 -9.22
CA CYS A 38 -9.20 8.18 -9.68
C CYS A 38 -10.27 7.84 -8.64
N TRP A 39 -11.51 8.31 -8.86
CA TRP A 39 -12.64 8.05 -7.94
C TRP A 39 -13.29 6.68 -8.14
N GLU A 40 -13.08 6.09 -9.31
CA GLU A 40 -13.66 4.81 -9.70
C GLU A 40 -12.61 3.96 -10.39
N TYR A 41 -12.55 2.68 -10.04
CA TYR A 41 -11.62 1.74 -10.66
C TYR A 41 -12.19 0.33 -10.70
N GLN A 42 -11.73 -0.43 -11.69
CA GLN A 42 -12.10 -1.83 -11.86
C GLN A 42 -11.48 -2.69 -10.74
N ILE A 43 -12.23 -3.70 -10.30
CA ILE A 43 -11.80 -4.64 -9.27
C ILE A 43 -12.09 -6.07 -9.73
N PRO A 44 -11.30 -7.05 -9.26
CA PRO A 44 -11.58 -8.45 -9.54
C PRO A 44 -12.89 -8.90 -8.87
N GLU A 45 -13.53 -9.90 -9.46
CA GLU A 45 -14.53 -10.70 -8.77
C GLU A 45 -13.90 -11.33 -7.53
N LEU A 46 -14.68 -11.45 -6.45
CA LEU A 46 -14.24 -12.13 -5.24
C LEU A 46 -14.79 -13.56 -5.26
N GLY A 47 -13.94 -14.54 -4.98
CA GLY A 47 -14.33 -15.94 -4.84
C GLY A 47 -15.20 -16.19 -3.60
N GLU A 48 -15.60 -17.45 -3.41
CA GLU A 48 -16.48 -17.85 -2.29
C GLU A 48 -15.96 -17.35 -0.93
N GLY A 49 -16.87 -16.76 -0.14
CA GLY A 49 -16.56 -16.17 1.16
C GLY A 49 -15.83 -14.82 1.09
N GLY A 50 -15.65 -14.24 -0.09
CA GLY A 50 -14.97 -12.96 -0.27
C GLY A 50 -13.50 -13.02 0.13
N ALA A 51 -12.89 -14.21 0.22
CA ALA A 51 -11.54 -14.37 0.76
C ALA A 51 -10.46 -14.06 -0.28
N CYS A 52 -10.67 -14.48 -1.54
CA CYS A 52 -9.67 -14.38 -2.61
C CYS A 52 -10.22 -13.64 -3.84
N SER A 53 -9.40 -12.84 -4.50
CA SER A 53 -9.69 -12.25 -5.81
C SER A 53 -9.55 -13.32 -6.90
N LEU A 54 -10.52 -13.40 -7.81
CA LEU A 54 -10.43 -14.24 -9.00
C LEU A 54 -9.59 -13.52 -10.05
N PHE A 55 -8.35 -13.99 -10.22
CA PHE A 55 -7.43 -13.42 -11.20
C PHE A 55 -8.00 -13.51 -12.62
N GLY A 56 -8.03 -12.38 -13.32
CA GLY A 56 -8.50 -12.29 -14.71
C GLY A 56 -10.01 -12.10 -14.89
N TYR A 57 -10.80 -12.12 -13.81
CA TYR A 57 -12.25 -11.87 -13.85
C TYR A 57 -12.54 -10.55 -13.12
N LEU A 58 -13.01 -9.55 -13.86
CA LEU A 58 -13.37 -8.24 -13.31
C LEU A 58 -14.87 -8.18 -13.09
N GLN A 59 -15.28 -7.45 -12.05
CA GLN A 59 -16.68 -7.10 -11.87
C GLN A 59 -17.14 -6.17 -13.01
N ASP A 60 -18.42 -6.25 -13.38
CA ASP A 60 -18.98 -5.38 -14.43
C ASP A 60 -18.99 -3.90 -13.98
N GLU A 61 -19.38 -3.66 -12.73
CA GLU A 61 -19.47 -2.32 -12.15
C GLU A 61 -18.14 -1.94 -11.47
N PRO A 62 -17.65 -0.70 -11.67
CA PRO A 62 -16.44 -0.24 -11.00
C PRO A 62 -16.68 -0.04 -9.51
N PHE A 63 -15.61 -0.22 -8.73
CA PHE A 63 -15.59 0.20 -7.33
C PHE A 63 -15.59 1.72 -7.24
N LYS A 64 -16.46 2.30 -6.40
CA LYS A 64 -16.60 3.74 -6.21
C LYS A 64 -16.07 4.16 -4.85
N LEU A 65 -15.04 5.00 -4.82
CA LEU A 65 -14.51 5.53 -3.57
C LEU A 65 -15.53 6.40 -2.83
N THR A 66 -16.42 7.07 -3.56
CA THR A 66 -17.45 7.94 -3.01
C THR A 66 -18.46 7.21 -2.11
N ASP A 67 -18.50 5.88 -2.15
CA ASP A 67 -19.33 5.07 -1.27
C ASP A 67 -18.74 4.96 0.15
N TYR A 68 -17.45 5.29 0.31
CA TYR A 68 -16.69 5.09 1.57
C TYR A 68 -16.07 6.37 2.13
N ILE A 69 -15.85 7.38 1.28
CA ILE A 69 -15.23 8.66 1.67
C ILE A 69 -15.99 9.83 1.04
N GLU A 70 -15.97 10.98 1.71
CA GLU A 70 -16.67 12.17 1.24
C GLU A 70 -16.06 12.74 -0.04
N ASN A 71 -16.89 13.02 -1.03
CA ASN A 71 -16.48 13.77 -2.23
C ASN A 71 -16.54 15.28 -1.97
N ASN A 72 -15.48 15.82 -1.38
CA ASN A 72 -15.31 17.25 -1.15
C ASN A 72 -13.91 17.72 -1.61
N SER A 73 -13.72 19.03 -1.73
CA SER A 73 -12.46 19.60 -2.25
C SER A 73 -11.23 19.25 -1.40
N GLN A 74 -11.39 19.08 -0.09
CA GLN A 74 -10.29 18.67 0.79
C GLN A 74 -9.90 17.20 0.54
N THR A 75 -10.87 16.30 0.43
CA THR A 75 -10.64 14.89 0.06
C THR A 75 -9.98 14.81 -1.31
N GLU A 76 -10.47 15.57 -2.29
CA GLU A 76 -9.91 15.58 -3.64
C GLU A 76 -8.44 16.02 -3.66
N GLN A 77 -8.09 17.09 -2.94
CA GLN A 77 -6.70 17.54 -2.80
C GLN A 77 -5.80 16.48 -2.15
N LYS A 78 -6.29 15.84 -1.09
CA LYS A 78 -5.59 14.76 -0.39
C LYS A 78 -5.36 13.54 -1.28
N LEU A 79 -6.40 13.07 -1.98
CA LEU A 79 -6.29 11.97 -2.94
C LEU A 79 -5.34 12.31 -4.11
N ALA A 80 -5.34 13.56 -4.58
CA ALA A 80 -4.40 14.00 -5.61
C ALA A 80 -2.94 13.91 -5.12
N GLN A 81 -2.67 14.23 -3.86
CA GLN A 81 -1.35 14.05 -3.24
C GLN A 81 -0.98 12.57 -3.11
N LEU A 82 -1.92 11.71 -2.70
CA LEU A 82 -1.69 10.26 -2.65
C LEU A 82 -1.36 9.69 -4.03
N GLN A 83 -2.09 10.10 -5.07
CA GLN A 83 -1.81 9.68 -6.44
C GLN A 83 -0.46 10.24 -6.94
N ALA A 84 -0.06 11.44 -6.53
CA ALA A 84 1.27 11.98 -6.85
C ALA A 84 2.38 11.11 -6.23
N ILE A 85 2.20 10.64 -5.00
CA ILE A 85 3.13 9.71 -4.34
C ILE A 85 3.20 8.37 -5.10
N VAL A 86 2.05 7.83 -5.54
CA VAL A 86 2.02 6.61 -6.37
C VAL A 86 2.81 6.81 -7.67
N ASN A 87 2.59 7.93 -8.36
CA ASN A 87 3.31 8.25 -9.60
C ASN A 87 4.82 8.40 -9.36
N TYR A 88 5.21 9.04 -8.26
CA TYR A 88 6.61 9.17 -7.86
C TYR A 88 7.26 7.81 -7.68
N ILE A 89 6.61 6.88 -6.96
CA ILE A 89 7.14 5.54 -6.71
C ILE A 89 7.29 4.75 -8.01
N GLU A 90 6.29 4.73 -8.89
CA GLU A 90 6.40 4.09 -10.21
C GLU A 90 7.57 4.70 -11.00
N GLN A 91 7.71 6.03 -10.98
CA GLN A 91 8.77 6.70 -11.71
C GLN A 91 10.16 6.34 -11.20
N GLN A 92 10.35 6.29 -9.88
CA GLN A 92 11.65 6.06 -9.25
C GLN A 92 12.06 4.58 -9.21
N THR A 93 11.09 3.67 -9.10
CA THR A 93 11.37 2.25 -8.81
C THR A 93 11.01 1.33 -9.96
N LYS A 94 10.05 1.70 -10.82
CA LYS A 94 9.46 0.83 -11.83
C LYS A 94 8.80 -0.41 -11.24
N VAL A 95 8.26 -0.29 -10.02
CA VAL A 95 7.47 -1.33 -9.38
C VAL A 95 6.24 -1.69 -10.22
N ASP A 96 5.91 -2.97 -10.31
CA ASP A 96 4.82 -3.45 -11.16
C ASP A 96 3.43 -3.17 -10.57
N TRP A 97 3.34 -3.15 -9.23
CA TRP A 97 2.10 -2.82 -8.52
C TRP A 97 2.41 -2.07 -7.22
N TYR A 98 1.62 -1.04 -6.92
CA TYR A 98 1.74 -0.27 -5.68
C TYR A 98 0.38 0.28 -5.26
N GLY A 99 0.02 0.16 -3.98
CA GLY A 99 -1.23 0.68 -3.45
C GLY A 99 -1.09 1.32 -2.08
N ILE A 100 -1.86 2.39 -1.85
CA ILE A 100 -1.98 3.08 -0.57
C ILE A 100 -3.34 2.74 0.02
N TYR A 101 -3.34 2.23 1.25
CA TYR A 101 -4.56 1.86 1.95
C TYR A 101 -4.70 2.58 3.29
N GLN A 102 -5.93 2.96 3.61
CA GLN A 102 -6.28 3.57 4.89
C GLN A 102 -7.19 2.65 5.69
N ALA A 103 -7.01 2.60 7.01
CA ALA A 103 -7.97 1.97 7.89
C ALA A 103 -9.27 2.81 7.99
N THR A 104 -10.39 2.23 7.57
CA THR A 104 -11.71 2.87 7.49
C THR A 104 -12.76 2.02 8.19
N ILE A 105 -13.75 2.65 8.82
CA ILE A 105 -14.94 1.96 9.33
C ILE A 105 -15.99 1.91 8.23
N THR A 106 -16.42 0.70 7.90
CA THR A 106 -17.48 0.43 6.92
C THR A 106 -18.68 -0.20 7.63
N ASN A 107 -19.77 -0.43 6.90
CA ASN A 107 -20.93 -1.17 7.41
C ASN A 107 -20.59 -2.62 7.82
N GLU A 108 -19.49 -3.17 7.29
CA GLU A 108 -19.00 -4.53 7.58
C GLU A 108 -17.92 -4.53 8.69
N GLY A 109 -17.64 -3.38 9.30
CA GLY A 109 -16.61 -3.19 10.31
C GLY A 109 -15.36 -2.51 9.77
N LYS A 110 -14.25 -2.65 10.52
CA LYS A 110 -12.98 -2.00 10.19
C LYS A 110 -12.32 -2.71 9.00
N GLN A 111 -11.93 -1.96 7.98
CA GLN A 111 -11.31 -2.47 6.76
C GLN A 111 -10.14 -1.58 6.34
N LEU A 112 -9.22 -2.10 5.51
CA LEU A 112 -8.27 -1.27 4.76
C LEU A 112 -8.90 -0.90 3.41
N LEU A 113 -9.09 0.38 3.15
CA LEU A 113 -9.61 0.94 1.90
C LEU A 113 -8.47 1.45 1.02
N LYS A 114 -8.40 0.97 -0.23
CA LYS A 114 -7.44 1.43 -1.23
C LYS A 114 -7.81 2.82 -1.73
N LEU A 115 -6.95 3.81 -1.50
CA LEU A 115 -7.20 5.20 -1.89
C LEU A 115 -6.57 5.59 -3.23
N ALA A 116 -5.38 5.06 -3.52
CA ALA A 116 -4.65 5.32 -4.75
C ALA A 116 -3.76 4.12 -5.07
N TYR A 117 -3.55 3.82 -6.36
CA TYR A 117 -2.70 2.70 -6.77
C TYR A 117 -2.17 2.83 -8.19
N HIS A 118 -1.15 2.04 -8.50
CA HIS A 118 -0.61 1.75 -9.82
C HIS A 118 -0.57 0.23 -10.03
N GLY A 119 -0.73 -0.21 -11.28
CA GLY A 119 -0.67 -1.61 -11.67
C GLY A 119 -2.03 -2.20 -12.04
N ALA A 120 -2.11 -3.54 -12.06
CA ALA A 120 -3.33 -4.26 -12.41
C ALA A 120 -4.48 -4.01 -11.40
N PRO A 121 -5.75 -4.12 -11.86
CA PRO A 121 -6.91 -4.15 -10.97
C PRO A 121 -6.74 -5.16 -9.84
N SER A 122 -6.99 -4.71 -8.62
CA SER A 122 -6.84 -5.53 -7.41
C SER A 122 -7.91 -5.17 -6.39
N ARG A 123 -7.95 -5.94 -5.31
CA ARG A 123 -8.95 -5.80 -4.25
C ARG A 123 -8.99 -4.36 -3.68
N PRO A 124 -10.18 -3.78 -3.43
CA PRO A 124 -10.30 -2.43 -2.88
C PRO A 124 -10.31 -2.40 -1.35
N LEU A 125 -10.80 -3.46 -0.72
CA LEU A 125 -11.09 -3.53 0.72
C LEU A 125 -10.53 -4.81 1.34
N PHE A 126 -9.79 -4.69 2.44
CA PHE A 126 -9.36 -5.84 3.23
C PHE A 126 -9.97 -5.80 4.64
N PRO A 127 -10.72 -6.84 5.07
CA PRO A 127 -11.24 -6.92 6.44
C PRO A 127 -10.12 -6.93 7.47
N LEU A 128 -10.12 -5.98 8.42
CA LEU A 128 -9.13 -5.93 9.50
C LEU A 128 -9.53 -6.87 10.64
N THR A 129 -9.44 -8.18 10.38
CA THR A 129 -9.74 -9.25 11.35
C THR A 129 -8.58 -10.24 11.45
N GLU A 130 -8.43 -10.88 12.61
CA GLU A 130 -7.41 -11.92 12.82
C GLU A 130 -7.56 -13.10 11.84
N ALA A 131 -8.80 -13.47 11.52
CA ALA A 131 -9.08 -14.54 10.56
C ALA A 131 -8.55 -14.20 9.16
N PHE A 132 -8.71 -12.95 8.72
CA PHE A 132 -8.19 -12.52 7.42
C PHE A 132 -6.66 -12.32 7.46
N ALA A 133 -6.12 -11.90 8.61
CA ALA A 133 -4.68 -11.75 8.82
C ALA A 133 -3.92 -13.07 8.63
N ALA A 134 -4.52 -14.23 8.93
CA ALA A 134 -3.84 -15.52 8.79
C ALA A 134 -3.23 -15.74 7.38
N GLY A 135 -3.90 -15.27 6.32
CA GLY A 135 -3.40 -15.40 4.94
C GLY A 135 -2.96 -14.08 4.28
N SER A 136 -3.28 -12.91 4.84
CA SER A 136 -3.06 -11.62 4.16
C SER A 136 -1.88 -10.84 4.74
N ASN A 137 -0.85 -10.61 3.93
CA ASN A 137 0.26 -9.72 4.28
C ASN A 137 -0.24 -8.33 4.71
N ASN A 138 -1.16 -7.77 3.92
CA ASN A 138 -1.73 -6.45 4.14
C ASN A 138 -2.38 -6.31 5.53
N VAL A 139 -3.20 -7.29 5.91
CA VAL A 139 -3.86 -7.30 7.21
C VAL A 139 -2.88 -7.65 8.34
N GLN A 140 -1.92 -8.54 8.12
CA GLN A 140 -0.86 -8.82 9.12
C GLN A 140 -0.07 -7.56 9.45
N VAL A 141 0.35 -6.78 8.46
CA VAL A 141 1.10 -5.54 8.68
C VAL A 141 0.24 -4.51 9.41
N ALA A 142 -1.03 -4.34 9.01
CA ALA A 142 -1.92 -3.39 9.67
C ALA A 142 -2.20 -3.74 11.14
N LEU A 143 -2.36 -5.02 11.49
CA LEU A 143 -2.62 -5.45 12.87
C LEU A 143 -1.35 -5.49 13.71
N SER A 144 -0.26 -6.04 13.17
CA SER A 144 1.01 -6.19 13.90
C SER A 144 1.82 -4.90 13.99
N ARG A 145 1.58 -3.96 13.07
CA ARG A 145 2.33 -2.69 12.90
C ARG A 145 3.78 -2.87 12.50
N LYS A 146 4.13 -4.04 11.97
CA LYS A 146 5.49 -4.38 11.54
C LYS A 146 5.52 -4.48 10.03
N GLY A 147 6.55 -3.91 9.40
CA GLY A 147 6.76 -4.09 7.97
C GLY A 147 7.09 -5.54 7.64
N ARG A 148 6.70 -5.97 6.44
CA ARG A 148 6.98 -7.31 5.91
C ARG A 148 7.64 -7.14 4.55
N ILE A 149 8.83 -7.73 4.38
CA ILE A 149 9.59 -7.70 3.13
C ILE A 149 9.83 -9.13 2.69
N ILE A 150 9.34 -9.49 1.51
CA ILE A 150 9.52 -10.80 0.88
C ILE A 150 10.18 -10.57 -0.47
N ASN A 151 11.51 -10.71 -0.54
CA ASN A 151 12.25 -10.49 -1.78
C ASN A 151 12.22 -11.70 -2.74
N ASN A 152 11.78 -12.86 -2.28
CA ASN A 152 11.62 -14.05 -3.11
C ASN A 152 10.46 -14.89 -2.58
N VAL A 153 9.30 -14.76 -3.23
CA VAL A 153 8.05 -15.43 -2.84
C VAL A 153 8.19 -16.94 -2.93
N GLU A 154 8.82 -17.47 -3.98
CA GLU A 154 9.04 -18.91 -4.15
C GLU A 154 9.86 -19.51 -3.00
N ASN A 155 10.99 -18.87 -2.66
CA ASN A 155 11.82 -19.29 -1.55
C ASN A 155 11.09 -19.17 -0.21
N TYR A 156 10.36 -18.08 0.01
CA TYR A 156 9.56 -17.87 1.22
C TYR A 156 8.50 -18.96 1.42
N LEU A 157 7.76 -19.30 0.36
CA LEU A 157 6.79 -20.40 0.36
C LEU A 157 7.47 -21.75 0.62
N SER A 158 8.62 -22.02 -0.01
CA SER A 158 9.36 -23.28 0.17
C SER A 158 9.82 -23.51 1.62
N GLN A 159 9.95 -22.44 2.41
CA GLN A 159 10.31 -22.47 3.83
C GLN A 159 9.07 -22.54 4.75
N GLY A 160 7.87 -22.72 4.20
CA GLY A 160 6.62 -22.78 4.93
C GLY A 160 6.05 -21.42 5.31
N GLY A 161 6.47 -20.35 4.62
CA GLY A 161 5.92 -19.02 4.82
C GLY A 161 4.48 -18.90 4.31
N GLU A 162 3.59 -18.31 5.11
CA GLU A 162 2.21 -18.01 4.71
C GLU A 162 2.19 -16.85 3.72
N TYR A 163 1.70 -17.10 2.51
CA TYR A 163 1.62 -16.11 1.45
C TYR A 163 0.38 -16.33 0.57
N TYR A 164 -0.46 -15.30 0.48
CA TYR A 164 -1.60 -15.28 -0.41
C TYR A 164 -1.21 -14.69 -1.76
N THR A 165 -1.26 -15.51 -2.82
CA THR A 165 -0.90 -15.07 -4.18
C THR A 165 -2.11 -14.49 -4.91
N CYS A 166 -2.14 -13.16 -5.08
CA CYS A 166 -3.13 -12.47 -5.91
C CYS A 166 -2.85 -12.60 -7.41
N ASP A 167 -1.60 -12.35 -7.81
CA ASP A 167 -1.12 -12.41 -9.19
C ASP A 167 0.09 -13.37 -9.22
N PRO A 168 0.05 -14.46 -10.01
CA PRO A 168 1.14 -15.44 -10.06
C PRO A 168 2.46 -14.88 -10.62
N LYS A 169 2.47 -13.68 -11.21
CA LYS A 169 3.70 -13.02 -11.64
C LYS A 169 4.49 -12.41 -10.48
N VAL A 170 3.86 -12.20 -9.31
CA VAL A 170 4.53 -11.57 -8.15
C VAL A 170 5.64 -12.48 -7.67
N LYS A 171 6.85 -11.92 -7.62
CA LYS A 171 8.07 -12.61 -7.18
C LYS A 171 8.65 -11.98 -5.92
N SER A 172 8.33 -10.73 -5.67
CA SER A 172 8.64 -10.04 -4.42
C SER A 172 7.50 -9.13 -4.02
N GLU A 173 7.34 -8.94 -2.72
CA GLU A 173 6.34 -8.05 -2.13
C GLU A 173 6.92 -7.36 -0.88
N THR A 174 6.57 -6.11 -0.68
CA THR A 174 6.74 -5.44 0.61
C THR A 174 5.48 -4.71 1.01
N CYS A 175 5.09 -4.88 2.27
CA CYS A 175 3.97 -4.18 2.86
C CYS A 175 4.46 -3.45 4.10
N LEU A 176 4.21 -2.14 4.17
CA LEU A 176 4.74 -1.26 5.21
C LEU A 176 3.62 -0.49 5.93
N PRO A 177 3.69 -0.33 7.26
CA PRO A 177 2.65 0.34 8.05
C PRO A 177 2.73 1.88 7.91
N LEU A 178 1.57 2.54 7.95
CA LEU A 178 1.47 4.00 7.97
C LEU A 178 1.14 4.48 9.38
N PHE A 179 2.00 5.31 9.97
CA PHE A 179 1.83 5.81 11.33
C PHE A 179 1.37 7.26 11.38
N ASN A 180 0.36 7.56 12.19
CA ASN A 180 -0.02 8.94 12.51
C ASN A 180 0.95 9.56 13.55
N SER A 181 0.70 10.82 13.95
CA SER A 181 1.53 11.52 14.93
C SER A 181 1.46 10.92 16.35
N GLN A 182 0.47 10.07 16.63
CA GLN A 182 0.33 9.29 17.87
C GLN A 182 0.99 7.90 17.77
N ASN A 183 1.67 7.58 16.66
CA ASN A 183 2.26 6.26 16.38
C ASN A 183 1.24 5.12 16.28
N GLU A 184 -0.01 5.45 15.93
CA GLU A 184 -1.04 4.47 15.61
C GLU A 184 -0.93 4.09 14.13
N CYS A 185 -1.08 2.80 13.83
CA CYS A 185 -1.13 2.33 12.46
C CYS A 185 -2.50 2.70 11.85
N VAL A 186 -2.50 3.68 10.95
CA VAL A 186 -3.70 4.24 10.29
C VAL A 186 -3.90 3.73 8.87
N GLY A 187 -2.99 2.90 8.38
CA GLY A 187 -3.05 2.35 7.03
C GLY A 187 -1.80 1.55 6.71
N ILE A 188 -1.66 1.19 5.45
CA ILE A 188 -0.47 0.51 4.92
C ILE A 188 -0.16 1.04 3.52
N VAL A 189 1.04 0.72 3.06
CA VAL A 189 1.32 0.62 1.63
C VAL A 189 1.67 -0.83 1.32
N ASP A 190 1.37 -1.23 0.11
CA ASP A 190 1.67 -2.56 -0.44
C ASP A 190 2.31 -2.35 -1.81
N ALA A 191 3.36 -3.10 -2.10
CA ALA A 191 4.16 -2.98 -3.31
C ALA A 191 4.59 -4.37 -3.76
N GLU A 192 4.34 -4.70 -5.03
CA GLU A 192 4.63 -6.01 -5.61
C GLU A 192 5.50 -5.83 -6.87
N ALA A 193 6.46 -6.72 -7.07
CA ALA A 193 7.28 -6.75 -8.28
C ALA A 193 7.39 -8.16 -8.88
N PHE A 194 7.52 -8.22 -10.20
CA PHE A 194 7.61 -9.45 -10.99
C PHE A 194 9.04 -10.00 -11.12
N SER A 195 9.98 -9.40 -10.39
CA SER A 195 11.34 -9.86 -10.19
C SER A 195 11.61 -10.18 -8.72
N ASN A 196 12.52 -11.11 -8.46
CA ASN A 196 13.07 -11.32 -7.13
C ASN A 196 14.00 -10.15 -6.75
N ASP A 197 14.25 -10.00 -5.45
CA ASP A 197 15.23 -9.09 -4.85
C ASP A 197 15.04 -7.62 -5.24
N PHE A 198 13.80 -7.23 -5.54
CA PHE A 198 13.44 -5.88 -5.98
C PHE A 198 13.52 -4.84 -4.83
N PHE A 199 13.16 -5.25 -3.61
CA PHE A 199 13.13 -4.39 -2.43
C PHE A 199 14.49 -4.38 -1.75
N ASP A 200 15.48 -3.83 -2.47
CA ASP A 200 16.79 -3.50 -1.93
C ASP A 200 16.74 -2.27 -1.00
N GLU A 201 17.89 -1.91 -0.43
CA GLU A 201 17.98 -0.80 0.52
C GLU A 201 17.53 0.54 -0.07
N LYS A 202 17.80 0.78 -1.35
CA LYS A 202 17.43 2.03 -2.03
C LYS A 202 15.92 2.08 -2.28
N THR A 203 15.34 1.00 -2.81
CA THR A 203 13.89 0.89 -3.02
C THR A 203 13.16 1.05 -1.68
N LEU A 204 13.62 0.39 -0.63
CA LEU A 204 13.04 0.52 0.70
C LEU A 204 13.15 1.95 1.25
N ALA A 205 14.28 2.64 1.04
CA ALA A 205 14.42 4.03 1.46
C ALA A 205 13.39 4.95 0.79
N ILE A 206 13.14 4.78 -0.51
CA ILE A 206 12.10 5.51 -1.27
C ILE A 206 10.71 5.23 -0.68
N LEU A 207 10.38 3.95 -0.48
CA LEU A 207 9.08 3.54 0.05
C LEU A 207 8.85 4.07 1.47
N ILE A 208 9.86 4.00 2.34
CA ILE A 208 9.78 4.50 3.72
C ILE A 208 9.62 6.02 3.75
N ALA A 209 10.34 6.77 2.89
CA ALA A 209 10.14 8.20 2.77
C ALA A 209 8.68 8.54 2.42
N CYS A 210 8.08 7.78 1.49
CA CYS A 210 6.67 7.90 1.16
C CYS A 210 5.76 7.55 2.35
N CYS A 211 6.01 6.44 3.05
CA CYS A 211 5.24 6.02 4.23
C CYS A 211 5.22 7.06 5.35
N ILE A 212 6.30 7.81 5.51
CA ILE A 212 6.40 8.92 6.47
C ILE A 212 5.51 10.10 6.04
N LYS A 213 5.38 10.35 4.73
CA LYS A 213 4.62 11.49 4.19
C LYS A 213 3.12 11.20 4.06
N ILE A 214 2.75 10.01 3.58
CA ILE A 214 1.38 9.59 3.28
C ILE A 214 0.35 9.90 4.40
N PRO A 215 0.63 9.69 5.70
CA PRO A 215 -0.34 9.94 6.77
C PRO A 215 -0.92 11.37 6.78
N HIS A 216 -0.21 12.35 6.22
CA HIS A 216 -0.68 13.73 6.12
C HIS A 216 -1.78 13.93 5.06
N PHE A 217 -1.94 12.96 4.16
CA PHE A 217 -2.86 13.00 3.03
C PHE A 217 -3.96 11.93 3.11
N LEU A 218 -4.01 11.15 4.19
CA LEU A 218 -5.14 10.26 4.47
C LEU A 218 -6.40 11.07 4.77
N VAL A 219 -7.58 10.52 4.45
CA VAL A 219 -8.87 11.23 4.38
C VAL A 219 -9.79 10.94 5.55
#